data_AF-A0A7Y8FQB9-F1
#
_entry.id   AF-A0A7Y8FQB9-F1
#
_cell.length_a   1.000
_cell.length_b   1.000
_cell.length_c   1.000
_cell.angle_alpha   90.00
_cell.angle_beta   90.00
_cell.angle_gamma   90.00
#
_symmetry.space_group_name_H-M   'P 1'
#
loop_
_entity.id
_entity.type
_entity.pdbx_description
1 polymer ?
#
loop_
_entity_poly.entity_id
_entity_poly.type
_entity_poly.pdbx_seq_one_letter_code
_entity_poly.pdbx_strand_id
1 'polypeptide(L)' 'MKLSILGARVIDPASGLDQVTDLHLEAGKLIAIGAAPAGFSASQSIDANGLVAAPGLVDLNVALR' A
#
# COMPACT_ATOMS: atom_id res chain seq x y z
N MET A 1 -5.36 13.78 1.59
CA MET A 1 -5.51 12.72 2.62
C MET A 1 -4.18 12.01 2.79
N LYS A 2 -3.74 11.78 4.03
CA LYS A 2 -2.55 11.00 4.40
C LYS A 2 -3.01 9.67 5.00
N LEU A 3 -2.60 8.55 4.41
CA LEU A 3 -3.02 7.21 4.83
C LEU A 3 -1.79 6.38 5.19
N SER A 4 -1.85 5.61 6.28
CA SER A 4 -0.91 4.53 6.56
C SER A 4 -1.61 3.18 6.55
N ILE A 5 -0.97 2.18 5.96
CA ILE A 5 -1.37 0.78 6.05
C ILE A 5 -0.24 0.08 6.80
N LEU A 6 -0.54 -0.51 7.95
CA LEU A 6 0.47 -0.99 8.89
C LEU A 6 0.48 -2.52 8.92
N GLY A 7 1.68 -3.13 8.88
CA GLY A 7 1.88 -4.56 9.09
C GLY A 7 1.38 -5.46 7.96
N ALA A 8 1.17 -4.93 6.75
CA ALA A 8 0.74 -5.74 5.60
C ALA A 8 1.92 -6.55 5.03
N ARG A 9 1.65 -7.75 4.50
CA ARG A 9 2.59 -8.40 3.57
C ARG A 9 2.47 -7.72 2.21
N VAL A 10 3.42 -6.85 1.89
CA VAL A 10 3.46 -6.13 0.61
C VAL A 10 4.10 -7.03 -0.44
N ILE A 11 3.35 -7.31 -1.51
CA ILE A 11 3.79 -8.12 -2.64
C ILE A 11 3.74 -7.26 -3.90
N ASP A 12 4.88 -7.04 -4.54
CA ASP A 12 4.99 -6.40 -5.85
C ASP A 12 5.90 -7.22 -6.78
N PRO A 13 5.33 -7.98 -7.74
CA PRO A 13 6.09 -8.79 -8.68
C PRO A 13 7.03 -7.99 -9.58
N ALA A 14 6.71 -6.73 -9.89
CA ALA A 14 7.51 -5.93 -10.80
C ALA A 14 8.85 -5.51 -10.15
N SER A 15 8.84 -5.24 -8.85
CA SER A 15 10.04 -4.94 -8.07
C SER A 15 10.65 -6.16 -7.36
N GLY A 16 9.96 -7.30 -7.35
CA GLY A 16 10.36 -8.50 -6.62
C GLY A 16 10.17 -8.39 -5.10
N LEU A 17 9.35 -7.44 -4.64
CA LEU A 17 9.08 -7.20 -3.23
C LEU A 17 8.11 -8.25 -2.67
N ASP A 18 8.49 -8.89 -1.57
CA ASP A 18 7.62 -9.79 -0.80
C ASP A 18 8.06 -9.77 0.67
N GLN A 19 7.51 -8.85 1.45
CA GLN A 19 7.85 -8.69 2.87
C GLN A 19 6.72 -8.07 3.67
N VAL A 20 6.71 -8.32 4.98
CA VAL A 20 5.83 -7.60 5.91
C VAL A 20 6.41 -6.22 6.16
N THR A 21 5.66 -5.17 5.84
CA THR A 21 6.10 -3.77 5.97
C THR A 21 4.91 -2.81 5.94
N ASP A 22 5.17 -1.54 6.23
CA ASP A 22 4.17 -0.49 6.22
C ASP A 22 4.13 0.23 4.86
N LEU A 23 2.99 0.83 4.53
CA LEU A 23 2.80 1.68 3.35
C LEU A 23 2.28 3.05 3.77
N HIS A 24 2.90 4.10 3.26
CA HIS A 24 2.50 5.48 3.53
C HIS A 24 2.11 6.19 2.25
N LEU A 25 0.91 6.78 2.26
CA LEU A 25 0.33 7.46 1.10
C LEU A 25 0.00 8.91 1.43
N GLU A 26 0.18 9.78 0.45
CA GLU A 26 -0.25 11.16 0.47
C GLU A 26 -0.89 11.54 -0.86
N ALA A 27 -2.06 12.18 -0.81
CA ALA A 27 -2.78 12.66 -1.99
C ALA A 27 -3.00 11.58 -3.08
N GLY A 28 -3.27 10.35 -2.65
CA GLY A 28 -3.51 9.21 -3.55
C GLY A 28 -2.25 8.60 -4.16
N LYS A 29 -1.06 9.03 -3.73
CA LYS A 29 0.23 8.49 -4.18
C LYS A 29 0.95 7.79 -3.04
N LEU A 30 1.65 6.72 -3.36
CA LEU A 30 2.57 6.06 -2.43
C LEU A 30 3.81 6.93 -2.28
N ILE A 31 4.12 7.34 -1.04
CA ILE A 31 5.29 8.19 -0.73
C ILE A 31 6.42 7.41 -0.06
N ALA A 32 6.12 6.29 0.59
CA ALA A 32 7.12 5.43 1.21
C ALA A 32 6.59 4.00 1.42
N ILE A 33 7.53 3.05 1.40
CA ILE A 33 7.35 1.65 1.80
C ILE A 33 8.32 1.39 2.95
N GLY A 34 7.85 0.83 4.06
CA GLY A 34 8.62 0.72 5.30
C GLY A 34 8.47 1.96 6.17
N ALA A 35 9.57 2.57 6.59
CA ALA A 35 9.51 3.66 7.55
C ALA A 35 8.80 4.91 6.99
N ALA A 36 7.97 5.53 7.83
CA ALA A 36 7.34 6.81 7.52
C ALA A 36 8.39 7.92 7.31
N PRO A 37 8.21 8.79 6.31
CA PRO A 37 9.08 9.96 6.14
C PRO A 37 9.05 10.89 7.36
N ALA A 38 10.14 11.64 7.57
CA ALA A 38 10.20 12.61 8.67
C ALA A 38 9.07 13.65 8.56
N GLY A 39 8.37 13.89 9.67
CA GLY A 39 7.23 14.82 9.70
C GLY A 39 5.95 14.28 9.05
N PHE A 40 5.93 13.01 8.62
CA PHE A 40 4.71 12.38 8.16
C PHE A 40 3.80 12.04 9.34
N SER A 41 2.54 12.48 9.25
CA SER A 41 1.48 12.14 10.20
C SER A 41 0.26 11.71 9.41
N ALA A 42 -0.16 10.47 9.61
CA ALA A 42 -1.28 9.89 8.90
C ALA A 42 -2.59 10.48 9.43
N SER A 43 -3.45 10.98 8.54
CA SER A 43 -4.82 11.37 8.91
C SER A 43 -5.72 10.14 9.14
N GLN A 44 -5.35 9.00 8.57
CA GLN A 44 -6.03 7.72 8.73
C GLN A 44 -4.98 6.60 8.75
N SER A 45 -5.20 5.59 9.57
CA SER A 45 -4.39 4.38 9.62
C SER A 45 -5.27 3.14 9.47
N ILE A 46 -4.76 2.13 8.79
CA ILE A 46 -5.38 0.82 8.62
C ILE A 46 -4.41 -0.21 9.20
N ASP A 47 -4.89 -1.02 10.14
CA ASP A 47 -4.17 -2.22 10.59
C ASP A 47 -4.41 -3.36 9.58
N ALA A 48 -3.33 -3.87 9.00
CA ALA A 48 -3.34 -4.89 7.98
C ALA A 48 -2.49 -6.11 8.36
N ASN A 49 -2.26 -6.32 9.65
CA ASN A 49 -1.54 -7.51 10.12
C ASN A 49 -2.22 -8.80 9.64
N GLY A 50 -1.42 -9.69 9.04
CA GLY A 50 -1.91 -10.95 8.47
C GLY A 50 -2.64 -10.81 7.13
N LEU A 51 -2.76 -9.59 6.59
CA LEU A 51 -3.31 -9.33 5.26
C LEU A 51 -2.22 -9.09 4.22
N VAL A 52 -2.60 -9.19 2.95
CA VAL A 52 -1.73 -8.93 1.79
C VAL A 52 -2.09 -7.60 1.16
N ALA A 53 -1.07 -6.78 0.87
CA ALA A 53 -1.18 -5.60 0.04
C ALA A 53 -0.46 -5.86 -1.29
N ALA A 54 -1.17 -5.67 -2.41
CA ALA A 54 -0.65 -5.86 -3.75
C ALA A 54 -1.01 -4.66 -4.64
N PRO A 55 -0.30 -4.46 -5.77
CA PRO A 55 -0.75 -3.56 -6.82
C PRO A 55 -2.21 -3.84 -7.20
N GLY A 56 -2.94 -2.78 -7.54
CA GLY A 56 -4.35 -2.89 -7.95
C GLY A 56 -4.50 -3.83 -9.15
N LEU A 57 -5.43 -4.77 -9.06
CA LEU A 57 -5.72 -5.70 -10.15
C LEU A 57 -6.36 -4.95 -11.31
N VAL A 58 -5.91 -5.25 -12.53
CA VAL A 58 -6.46 -4.70 -13.77
C VAL A 58 -7.13 -5.83 -14.55
N ASP A 59 -8.43 -5.73 -14.74
CA ASP A 59 -9.19 -6.67 -15.56
C ASP A 59 -9.18 -6.21 -17.02
N LEU A 60 -8.54 -6.99 -17.89
CA LEU A 60 -8.38 -6.70 -19.32
C LEU A 60 -9.53 -7.22 -20.18
N ASN A 61 -10.39 -8.11 -19.66
CA ASN A 61 -11.44 -8.77 -20.43
C ASN A 61 -12.82 -8.57 -19.80
N VAL A 62 -13.02 -7.42 -19.18
CA VAL A 62 -14.29 -7.08 -18.56
C VAL A 62 -15.34 -6.77 -19.64
N ALA A 63 -16.50 -7.43 -19.57
CA ALA A 63 -17.66 -7.07 -20.40
C ALA A 63 -18.46 -5.98 -19.68
N LEU A 64 -18.11 -4.72 -19.95
CA LEU A 64 -18.84 -3.57 -19.43
C LEU A 64 -19.78 -3.02 -20.52
N ARG A 65 -21.06 -3.39 -20.41
CA ARG A 65 -22.21 -2.96 -21.23
C ARG A 65 -22.41 -3.71 -22.54
#